data_AF-A0A949SPK6-F1
#
_entry.id   AF-A0A949SPK6-F1
#
_cell.length_a   1.000
_cell.length_b   1.000
_cell.length_c   1.000
_cell.angle_alpha   90.00
_cell.angle_beta   90.00
_cell.angle_gamma   90.00
#
_symmetry.space_group_name_H-M   'P 1'
#
loop_
_entity.id
_entity.type
_entity.pdbx_description
1 polymer ?
#
loop_
_entity_poly.entity_id
_entity_poly.type
_entity_poly.pdbx_seq_one_letter_code
_entity_poly.pdbx_strand_id
1 'polypeptide(L)'
;MKPQPTMRTRHFFLGWALLLLLVMHVSFSRAEGTLPADILARLKPAHPRLLASAADFEQLKKQTSEGKAAQWLGHLKKEAGELLKAEPSRYEIPDGKRLLATSRRVLDRVLTLGLVFRLAGDTRHSERLWLELEAAARFKDWNPSHFLDTAEMTAAFAIGYDWLFDTWTPERRAVLRTAIVELGLKQALPLYRKQKGWTAADHNWSQVCNGGMTLGALALADEEQALAAEILPAAIASVRRPMHEFAPDGAWGEGPSYWDYAVMYNVLMIAALDSALGTDFGLSEMEGFSKAADFPIYVTGPTGRTFNYADAGDGGCGGQHMLWLASRFERPDFAAFRIARAGERPTALDLLYGRRWLMQPPGNRQQPPAKHFRSSEVVTLRSAWDDPQATFVAFKGGNNAVNHSNLDLGTFVLEAAGERWAFDLGADDYNLPGYFGSKRWDYYRMRAEGHNTLVIAPDARPDQATKAKASIERFHESPGRAFAIVNLSAAYACRASAVRRGIMLSGHDVIVQDEIETDAPVEAWWFMHTGAEVKCDGAIAVMTQNGRQLTATLLSPAGAVFEVMPAEPLATSPHPERQQVKHTSMRHPRKLAVHVGALASPRFTVLLSPGGSSANPALPPALAEWR
;
A
#
# COMPACT_ATOMS: atom_id res chain seq x y z
N MET A 1 -61.80 -36.91 53.99
CA MET A 1 -61.54 -35.89 55.04
C MET A 1 -60.69 -34.77 54.47
N LYS A 2 -60.89 -33.53 54.92
CA LYS A 2 -60.05 -32.33 54.72
C LYS A 2 -59.33 -32.03 56.05
N PRO A 3 -58.35 -31.11 56.18
CA PRO A 3 -57.60 -30.33 55.15
C PRO A 3 -56.06 -30.13 55.39
N GLN A 4 -55.34 -29.73 54.32
CA GLN A 4 -54.19 -28.77 54.24
C GLN A 4 -52.89 -28.97 55.09
N PRO A 5 -51.77 -28.23 54.86
CA PRO A 5 -51.47 -27.11 53.91
C PRO A 5 -50.27 -27.42 52.93
N THR A 6 -49.67 -26.57 52.06
CA THR A 6 -49.84 -25.16 51.56
C THR A 6 -49.22 -24.98 50.13
N MET A 7 -49.40 -23.79 49.54
CA MET A 7 -48.68 -23.08 48.44
C MET A 7 -47.41 -23.72 47.80
N ARG A 8 -47.20 -23.72 46.47
CA ARG A 8 -47.08 -22.52 45.59
C ARG A 8 -47.44 -22.77 44.10
N THR A 9 -47.75 -21.66 43.42
CA THR A 9 -48.16 -21.49 42.02
C THR A 9 -47.23 -22.06 40.93
N ARG A 10 -47.82 -22.64 39.87
CA ARG A 10 -47.27 -22.68 38.51
C ARG A 10 -48.23 -21.94 37.56
N HIS A 11 -47.70 -21.21 36.59
CA HIS A 11 -48.48 -20.32 35.72
C HIS A 11 -48.87 -20.96 34.37
N PHE A 12 -49.92 -20.40 33.78
CA PHE A 12 -50.47 -20.72 32.47
C PHE A 12 -49.51 -20.40 31.32
N PHE A 13 -49.59 -21.14 30.21
CA PHE A 13 -50.27 -20.70 28.97
C PHE A 13 -49.91 -21.66 27.82
N LEU A 14 -50.93 -22.20 27.13
CA LEU A 14 -50.73 -22.86 25.84
C LEU A 14 -51.91 -22.51 24.93
N GLY A 15 -51.65 -21.71 23.89
CA GLY A 15 -52.67 -21.26 22.95
C GLY A 15 -52.05 -20.57 21.74
N TRP A 16 -52.20 -21.21 20.58
CA TRP A 16 -52.24 -20.63 19.23
C TRP A 16 -51.24 -19.50 18.85
N ALA A 17 -50.29 -19.84 17.99
CA ALA A 17 -49.64 -18.87 17.11
C ALA A 17 -49.30 -19.50 15.75
N LEU A 18 -50.15 -19.27 14.75
CA LEU A 18 -49.70 -19.25 13.35
C LEU A 18 -49.00 -17.89 13.15
N LEU A 19 -47.71 -17.90 12.81
CA LEU A 19 -47.04 -16.70 12.30
C LEU A 19 -46.30 -17.06 11.00
N LEU A 20 -46.81 -16.54 9.89
CA LEU A 20 -46.13 -16.54 8.61
C LEU A 20 -44.90 -15.64 8.71
N LEU A 21 -43.71 -16.23 8.78
CA LEU A 21 -42.45 -15.52 8.59
C LEU A 21 -42.30 -15.14 7.12
N LEU A 22 -42.89 -14.00 6.75
CA LEU A 22 -42.64 -13.33 5.49
C LEU A 22 -41.20 -12.77 5.53
N VAL A 23 -40.22 -13.61 5.20
CA VAL A 23 -38.82 -13.17 5.02
C VAL A 23 -38.76 -12.33 3.75
N MET A 24 -39.06 -11.04 3.89
CA MET A 24 -38.72 -10.05 2.87
C MET A 24 -37.21 -10.09 2.68
N HIS A 25 -36.77 -10.77 1.62
CA HIS A 25 -35.47 -10.51 1.01
C HIS A 25 -35.54 -9.09 0.45
N VAL A 26 -35.25 -8.10 1.29
CA VAL A 26 -34.85 -6.78 0.82
C VAL A 26 -33.50 -6.96 0.16
N SER A 27 -33.54 -7.32 -1.11
CA SER A 27 -32.41 -7.15 -2.01
C SER A 27 -32.10 -5.67 -2.04
N PHE A 28 -31.19 -5.23 -1.18
CA PHE A 28 -30.49 -3.97 -1.37
C PHE A 28 -29.69 -4.10 -2.67
N SER A 29 -30.33 -3.78 -3.79
CA SER A 29 -29.61 -3.28 -4.96
C SER A 29 -28.91 -2.01 -4.48
N ARG A 30 -27.65 -2.15 -4.09
CA ARG A 30 -26.84 -1.07 -3.55
C ARG A 30 -26.58 -0.12 -4.71
N ALA A 31 -27.46 0.87 -4.84
CA ALA A 31 -27.39 1.82 -5.93
C ALA A 31 -26.05 2.56 -5.83
N GLU A 32 -25.20 2.38 -6.84
CA GLU A 32 -24.09 3.29 -7.04
C GLU A 32 -24.67 4.71 -7.10
N GLY A 33 -24.24 5.58 -6.18
CA GLY A 33 -24.88 6.87 -5.96
C GLY A 33 -24.94 7.68 -7.25
N THR A 34 -26.12 7.76 -7.86
CA THR A 34 -26.34 8.52 -9.10
C THR A 34 -26.02 9.97 -8.85
N LEU A 35 -25.06 10.51 -9.59
CA LEU A 35 -24.68 11.91 -9.46
C LEU A 35 -25.89 12.81 -9.75
N PRO A 36 -26.15 13.85 -8.93
CA PRO A 36 -27.21 14.81 -9.21
C PRO A 36 -26.89 15.61 -10.48
N ALA A 37 -27.92 16.05 -11.19
CA ALA A 37 -27.78 16.86 -12.41
C ALA A 37 -27.05 18.19 -12.16
N ASP A 38 -27.22 18.76 -10.96
CA ASP A 38 -26.39 19.84 -10.44
C ASP A 38 -25.72 19.36 -9.14
N ILE A 39 -24.40 19.17 -9.21
CA ILE A 39 -23.54 18.78 -8.09
C ILE A 39 -23.17 19.97 -7.19
N LEU A 40 -23.19 21.20 -7.74
CA LEU A 40 -22.79 22.42 -7.05
C LEU A 40 -23.93 23.01 -6.20
N ALA A 41 -25.18 22.61 -6.43
CA ALA A 41 -26.30 22.87 -5.52
C ALA A 41 -26.07 22.38 -4.07
N ARG A 42 -25.09 21.49 -3.85
CA ARG A 42 -24.67 21.00 -2.52
C ARG A 42 -23.48 21.75 -1.90
N LEU A 43 -22.88 22.69 -2.64
CA LEU A 43 -21.66 23.37 -2.26
C LEU A 43 -21.87 24.23 -1.01
N LYS A 44 -21.12 23.93 0.06
CA LYS A 44 -21.02 24.83 1.21
C LYS A 44 -20.27 26.10 0.78
N PRO A 45 -20.86 27.30 0.90
CA PRO A 45 -20.31 28.53 0.31
C PRO A 45 -19.21 29.20 1.16
N ALA A 46 -18.96 28.72 2.38
CA ALA A 46 -17.95 29.28 3.26
C ALA A 46 -16.61 28.57 3.07
N HIS A 47 -15.51 29.33 3.06
CA HIS A 47 -14.17 28.79 3.22
C HIS A 47 -13.75 28.76 4.71
N PRO A 48 -12.82 27.88 5.11
CA PRO A 48 -12.38 26.70 4.36
C PRO A 48 -13.49 25.66 4.24
N ARG A 49 -13.50 24.91 3.12
CA ARG A 49 -14.41 23.80 2.85
C ARG A 49 -13.71 22.50 2.46
N LEU A 50 -12.39 22.51 2.22
CA LEU A 50 -11.61 21.32 1.87
C LEU A 50 -11.01 20.66 3.11
N LEU A 51 -11.33 19.39 3.34
CA LEU A 51 -10.88 18.53 4.45
C LEU A 51 -11.34 18.97 5.85
N ALA A 52 -11.57 20.26 6.08
CA ALA A 52 -11.99 20.83 7.36
C ALA A 52 -12.66 22.21 7.20
N SER A 53 -13.74 22.43 7.93
CA SER A 53 -14.39 23.74 8.05
C SER A 53 -13.72 24.66 9.08
N ALA A 54 -14.10 25.94 9.13
CA ALA A 54 -13.68 26.85 10.20
C ALA A 54 -13.99 26.31 11.61
N ALA A 55 -15.17 25.68 11.79
CA ALA A 55 -15.56 25.05 13.05
C ALA A 55 -14.67 23.84 13.40
N ASP A 56 -14.26 23.07 12.39
CA ASP A 56 -13.34 21.95 12.57
C ASP A 56 -11.95 22.43 13.02
N PHE A 57 -11.45 23.56 12.51
CA PHE A 57 -10.18 24.14 12.98
C PHE A 57 -10.28 24.63 14.44
N GLU A 58 -11.36 25.31 14.81
CA GLU A 58 -11.59 25.74 16.20
C GLU A 58 -11.79 24.57 17.17
N GLN A 59 -12.37 23.45 16.72
CA GLN A 59 -12.40 22.22 17.51
C GLN A 59 -10.99 21.62 17.67
N LEU A 60 -10.23 21.50 16.58
CA LEU A 60 -8.88 20.93 16.62
C LEU A 60 -7.96 21.73 17.56
N LYS A 61 -8.03 23.06 17.51
CA LYS A 61 -7.29 23.98 18.39
C LYS A 61 -7.51 23.69 19.88
N LYS A 62 -8.75 23.39 20.27
CA LYS A 62 -9.10 22.99 21.65
C LYS A 62 -8.53 21.61 22.00
N GLN A 63 -8.54 20.67 21.06
CA GLN A 63 -8.03 19.30 21.22
C GLN A 63 -6.50 19.22 21.25
N THR A 64 -5.80 20.23 20.71
CA THR A 64 -4.32 20.32 20.71
C THR A 64 -3.72 21.03 21.93
N SER A 65 -4.48 21.16 23.00
CA SER A 65 -4.04 21.82 24.25
C SER A 65 -3.15 20.95 25.12
N GLU A 66 -3.37 19.63 25.13
CA GLU A 66 -2.64 18.67 25.95
C GLU A 66 -2.40 17.31 25.25
N GLY A 67 -1.74 16.39 25.96
CA GLY A 67 -1.51 15.01 25.51
C GLY A 67 -0.71 14.87 24.20
N LYS A 68 -0.95 13.76 23.49
CA LYS A 68 -0.24 13.46 22.23
C LYS A 68 -0.56 14.49 21.13
N ALA A 69 -1.78 15.04 21.10
CA ALA A 69 -2.16 16.09 20.16
C ALA A 69 -1.32 17.37 20.33
N ALA A 70 -1.05 17.80 21.57
CA ALA A 70 -0.15 18.92 21.85
C ALA A 70 1.32 18.61 21.50
N GLN A 71 1.81 17.40 21.78
CA GLN A 71 3.15 16.96 21.38
C GLN A 71 3.33 17.04 19.85
N TRP A 72 2.33 16.53 19.12
CA TRP A 72 2.31 16.53 17.65
C TRP A 72 2.22 17.95 17.06
N LEU A 73 1.39 18.83 17.64
CA LEU A 73 1.39 20.25 17.27
C LEU A 73 2.74 20.93 17.57
N GLY A 74 3.41 20.55 18.66
CA GLY A 74 4.76 21.02 18.99
C GLY A 74 5.80 20.65 17.95
N HIS A 75 5.74 19.42 17.42
CA HIS A 75 6.59 18.99 16.29
C HIS A 75 6.35 19.84 15.05
N LEU A 76 5.09 19.98 14.62
CA LEU A 76 4.72 20.73 13.43
C LEU A 76 5.07 22.22 13.54
N LYS A 77 4.95 22.82 14.73
CA LYS A 77 5.42 24.21 14.99
C LYS A 77 6.94 24.34 14.82
N LYS A 78 7.72 23.35 15.24
CA LYS A 78 9.17 23.34 15.03
C LYS A 78 9.52 23.20 13.54
N GLU A 79 8.86 22.28 12.83
CA GLU A 79 9.02 22.11 11.38
C GLU A 79 8.68 23.41 10.62
N ALA A 80 7.51 24.00 10.91
CA ALA A 80 7.09 25.28 10.35
C ALA A 80 8.11 26.39 10.62
N GLY A 81 8.70 26.44 11.82
CA GLY A 81 9.78 27.38 12.17
C GLY A 81 11.08 27.20 11.37
N GLU A 82 11.39 25.99 10.91
CA GLU A 82 12.49 25.75 9.96
C GLU A 82 12.08 26.11 8.52
N LEU A 83 10.82 25.86 8.13
CA LEU A 83 10.29 26.27 6.83
C LEU A 83 10.28 27.80 6.63
N LEU A 84 10.14 28.59 7.69
CA LEU A 84 10.32 30.06 7.65
C LEU A 84 11.71 30.49 7.13
N LYS A 85 12.73 29.65 7.30
CA LYS A 85 14.13 29.90 6.87
C LYS A 85 14.46 29.27 5.52
N ALA A 86 13.61 28.37 5.03
CA ALA A 86 13.87 27.62 3.80
C ALA A 86 13.45 28.42 2.57
N GLU A 87 14.29 28.44 1.54
CA GLU A 87 13.98 29.02 0.23
C GLU A 87 12.68 28.46 -0.38
N PRO A 88 11.90 29.26 -1.12
CA PRO A 88 10.78 28.78 -1.92
C PRO A 88 11.19 27.71 -2.93
N SER A 89 10.28 26.79 -3.24
CA SER A 89 10.51 25.76 -4.25
C SER A 89 10.77 26.35 -5.63
N ARG A 90 11.63 25.69 -6.42
CA ARG A 90 12.03 26.10 -7.77
C ARG A 90 11.56 25.07 -8.79
N TYR A 91 11.41 25.49 -10.05
CA TYR A 91 11.12 24.58 -11.14
C TYR A 91 12.33 23.67 -11.37
N GLU A 92 12.26 22.44 -10.87
CA GLU A 92 13.36 21.48 -10.83
C GLU A 92 12.88 20.16 -11.43
N ILE A 93 13.50 19.75 -12.53
CA ILE A 93 13.30 18.43 -13.14
C ILE A 93 14.65 17.69 -13.11
N PRO A 94 15.03 17.10 -11.96
CA PRO A 94 16.38 16.58 -11.74
C PRO A 94 16.69 15.30 -12.53
N ASP A 95 15.66 14.54 -12.93
CA ASP A 95 15.78 13.31 -13.73
C ASP A 95 15.50 13.53 -15.23
N GLY A 96 15.35 14.78 -15.66
CA GLY A 96 14.98 15.16 -17.03
C GLY A 96 13.52 14.89 -17.42
N LYS A 97 12.66 14.38 -16.53
CA LYS A 97 11.25 14.02 -16.85
C LYS A 97 10.19 14.51 -15.86
N ARG A 98 10.49 14.56 -14.55
CA ARG A 98 9.51 14.74 -13.46
C ARG A 98 9.79 15.98 -12.60
N LEU A 99 8.77 16.80 -12.39
CA LEU A 99 8.65 17.86 -11.40
C LEU A 99 8.08 17.32 -10.06
N LEU A 100 7.75 16.02 -9.99
CA LEU A 100 7.06 15.35 -8.88
C LEU A 100 7.62 15.66 -7.49
N ALA A 101 8.95 15.62 -7.33
CA ALA A 101 9.61 15.90 -6.06
C ALA A 101 9.43 17.35 -5.58
N THR A 102 9.26 18.29 -6.50
CA THR A 102 8.92 19.68 -6.22
C THR A 102 7.45 19.83 -5.86
N SER A 103 6.56 19.17 -6.61
CA SER A 103 5.10 19.19 -6.35
C SER A 103 4.76 18.67 -4.95
N ARG A 104 5.39 17.56 -4.54
CA ARG A 104 5.28 17.02 -3.17
C ARG A 104 5.82 17.97 -2.11
N ARG A 105 7.00 18.55 -2.34
CA ARG A 105 7.62 19.53 -1.43
C ARG A 105 6.72 20.75 -1.20
N VAL A 106 6.01 21.22 -2.24
CA VAL A 106 5.03 22.31 -2.13
C VAL A 106 3.79 21.84 -1.36
N LEU A 107 3.23 20.65 -1.64
CA LEU A 107 2.10 20.09 -0.90
C LEU A 107 2.38 19.94 0.61
N ASP A 108 3.52 19.34 0.97
CA ASP A 108 3.94 19.16 2.37
C ASP A 108 4.07 20.52 3.08
N ARG A 109 4.72 21.49 2.43
CA ARG A 109 4.87 22.86 2.96
C ARG A 109 3.53 23.57 3.15
N VAL A 110 2.59 23.43 2.20
CA VAL A 110 1.23 23.97 2.31
C VAL A 110 0.50 23.36 3.50
N LEU A 111 0.53 22.04 3.63
CA LEU A 111 -0.12 21.31 4.71
C LEU A 111 0.44 21.71 6.09
N THR A 112 1.77 21.71 6.27
CA THR A 112 2.41 22.09 7.53
C THR A 112 2.20 23.56 7.88
N LEU A 113 2.55 24.50 6.99
CA LEU A 113 2.41 25.94 7.27
C LEU A 113 0.95 26.34 7.42
N GLY A 114 0.05 25.81 6.58
CA GLY A 114 -1.37 26.08 6.63
C GLY A 114 -2.03 25.59 7.92
N LEU A 115 -1.77 24.35 8.34
CA LEU A 115 -2.31 23.82 9.59
C LEU A 115 -1.80 24.61 10.79
N VAL A 116 -0.49 24.88 10.86
CA VAL A 116 0.12 25.63 11.98
C VAL A 116 -0.44 27.04 12.03
N PHE A 117 -0.61 27.72 10.89
CA PHE A 117 -1.27 29.02 10.83
C PHE A 117 -2.71 28.97 11.36
N ARG A 118 -3.54 28.03 10.91
CA ARG A 118 -4.94 27.90 11.36
C ARG A 118 -5.08 27.65 12.86
N LEU A 119 -4.11 26.96 13.48
CA LEU A 119 -4.15 26.64 14.91
C LEU A 119 -3.48 27.69 15.80
N ALA A 120 -2.42 28.37 15.32
CA ALA A 120 -1.59 29.29 16.10
C ALA A 120 -1.78 30.79 15.77
N GLY A 121 -2.27 31.13 14.58
CA GLY A 121 -2.54 32.52 14.15
C GLY A 121 -1.31 33.38 13.81
N ASP A 122 -0.10 32.83 13.85
CA ASP A 122 1.14 33.57 13.55
C ASP A 122 1.30 33.79 12.03
N THR A 123 1.10 35.03 11.61
CA THR A 123 1.10 35.48 10.20
C THR A 123 2.41 35.29 9.46
N ARG A 124 3.52 35.01 10.14
CA ARG A 124 4.78 34.66 9.47
C ARG A 124 4.64 33.37 8.65
N HIS A 125 3.78 32.45 9.09
CA HIS A 125 3.49 31.22 8.36
C HIS A 125 2.65 31.47 7.10
N SER A 126 1.66 32.37 7.14
CA SER A 126 0.86 32.73 5.96
C SER A 126 1.67 33.51 4.93
N GLU A 127 2.55 34.42 5.37
CA GLU A 127 3.46 35.14 4.45
C GLU A 127 4.50 34.19 3.84
N ARG A 128 5.09 33.27 4.62
CA ARG A 128 5.99 32.26 4.06
C ARG A 128 5.27 31.32 3.09
N LEU A 129 4.02 30.95 3.39
CA LEU A 129 3.20 30.12 2.51
C LEU A 129 2.84 30.85 1.20
N TRP A 130 2.56 32.15 1.26
CA TRP A 130 2.40 32.99 0.07
C TRP A 130 3.65 32.93 -0.83
N LEU A 131 4.86 33.09 -0.27
CA LEU A 131 6.10 33.00 -1.05
C LEU A 131 6.33 31.63 -1.72
N GLU A 132 5.84 30.54 -1.10
CA GLU A 132 5.89 29.20 -1.71
C GLU A 132 4.98 29.11 -2.94
N LEU A 133 3.72 29.51 -2.77
CA LEU A 133 2.70 29.42 -3.81
C LEU A 133 2.95 30.44 -4.93
N GLU A 134 3.41 31.64 -4.62
CA GLU A 134 3.79 32.65 -5.63
C GLU A 134 4.96 32.15 -6.50
N ALA A 135 5.96 31.50 -5.91
CA ALA A 135 7.07 30.91 -6.67
C ALA A 135 6.57 29.80 -7.61
N ALA A 136 5.75 28.88 -7.11
CA ALA A 136 5.19 27.77 -7.91
C ALA A 136 4.11 28.20 -8.93
N ALA A 137 3.45 29.35 -8.72
CA ALA A 137 2.52 29.96 -9.69
C ALA A 137 3.25 30.59 -10.88
N ARG A 138 4.51 31.00 -10.69
CA ARG A 138 5.38 31.57 -11.72
C ARG A 138 6.19 30.51 -12.49
N PHE A 139 5.97 29.23 -12.22
CA PHE A 139 6.52 28.14 -13.02
C PHE A 139 5.95 28.18 -14.43
N LYS A 140 6.76 27.81 -15.43
CA LYS A 140 6.34 27.80 -16.84
C LYS A 140 5.14 26.88 -17.14
N ASP A 141 5.01 25.82 -16.34
CA ASP A 141 3.96 24.80 -16.36
C ASP A 141 4.05 23.99 -15.04
N TRP A 142 3.06 23.14 -14.77
CA TRP A 142 3.14 22.09 -13.73
C TRP A 142 3.39 20.70 -14.34
N ASN A 143 4.21 20.66 -15.40
CA ASN A 143 4.57 19.49 -16.19
C ASN A 143 3.40 18.57 -16.60
N PRO A 144 2.40 19.05 -17.37
CA PRO A 144 1.26 18.24 -17.81
C PRO A 144 1.63 17.03 -18.68
N SER A 145 2.89 16.91 -19.12
CA SER A 145 3.41 15.70 -19.77
C SER A 145 3.53 14.51 -18.81
N HIS A 146 3.75 14.76 -17.52
CA HIS A 146 3.77 13.78 -16.44
C HIS A 146 2.71 14.16 -15.39
N PHE A 147 1.45 13.87 -15.71
CA PHE A 147 0.26 14.45 -15.05
C PHE A 147 0.14 14.23 -13.53
N LEU A 148 0.93 13.32 -12.95
CA LEU A 148 1.08 13.24 -11.49
C LEU A 148 1.59 14.58 -10.92
N ASP A 149 2.58 15.20 -11.55
CA ASP A 149 3.17 16.48 -11.15
C ASP A 149 2.09 17.58 -11.08
N THR A 150 1.27 17.66 -12.13
CA THR A 150 0.16 18.59 -12.24
C THR A 150 -0.90 18.36 -11.17
N ALA A 151 -1.23 17.09 -10.90
CA ALA A 151 -2.24 16.74 -9.90
C ALA A 151 -1.79 17.01 -8.46
N GLU A 152 -0.56 16.60 -8.09
CA GLU A 152 -0.01 16.85 -6.75
C GLU A 152 0.14 18.37 -6.50
N MET A 153 0.58 19.15 -7.52
CA MET A 153 0.66 20.61 -7.41
C MET A 153 -0.74 21.27 -7.33
N THR A 154 -1.73 20.79 -8.08
CA THR A 154 -3.10 21.30 -8.00
C THR A 154 -3.72 21.05 -6.63
N ALA A 155 -3.46 19.88 -6.02
CA ALA A 155 -3.88 19.59 -4.64
C ALA A 155 -3.25 20.59 -3.64
N ALA A 156 -1.95 20.89 -3.80
CA ALA A 156 -1.25 21.84 -2.95
C ALA A 156 -1.87 23.26 -3.05
N PHE A 157 -2.09 23.74 -4.28
CA PHE A 157 -2.70 25.05 -4.49
C PHE A 157 -4.14 25.13 -4.00
N ALA A 158 -4.94 24.08 -4.21
CA ALA A 158 -6.32 24.00 -3.74
C ALA A 158 -6.42 24.15 -2.21
N ILE A 159 -5.58 23.41 -1.47
CA ILE A 159 -5.54 23.48 0.00
C ILE A 159 -5.04 24.85 0.47
N GLY A 160 -3.98 25.39 -0.15
CA GLY A 160 -3.46 26.71 0.18
C GLY A 160 -4.44 27.85 -0.12
N TYR A 161 -5.25 27.72 -1.18
CA TYR A 161 -6.32 28.64 -1.51
C TYR A 161 -7.42 28.62 -0.45
N ASP A 162 -7.98 27.43 -0.20
CA ASP A 162 -9.14 27.23 0.65
C ASP A 162 -8.85 27.50 2.14
N TRP A 163 -7.75 26.96 2.67
CA TRP A 163 -7.45 27.08 4.10
C TRP A 163 -7.14 28.52 4.52
N LEU A 164 -6.58 29.34 3.62
CA LEU A 164 -6.18 30.72 3.91
C LEU A 164 -7.00 31.77 3.12
N PHE A 165 -8.15 31.39 2.58
CA PHE A 165 -8.98 32.23 1.71
C PHE A 165 -9.20 33.67 2.23
N ASP A 166 -9.56 33.81 3.51
CA ASP A 166 -9.81 35.09 4.18
C ASP A 166 -8.53 35.89 4.51
N THR A 167 -7.37 35.23 4.50
CA THR A 167 -6.05 35.84 4.74
C THR A 167 -5.46 36.43 3.47
N TRP A 168 -5.88 35.93 2.31
CA TRP A 168 -5.43 36.41 1.01
C TRP A 168 -6.09 37.73 0.61
N THR A 169 -5.32 38.64 0.03
CA THR A 169 -5.88 39.81 -0.66
C THR A 169 -6.58 39.35 -1.96
N PRO A 170 -7.47 40.15 -2.56
CA PRO A 170 -8.09 39.82 -3.85
C PRO A 170 -7.07 39.50 -4.95
N GLU A 171 -5.94 40.19 -4.97
CA GLU A 171 -4.84 39.99 -5.93
C GLU A 171 -4.13 38.66 -5.67
N ARG A 172 -3.84 38.35 -4.41
CA ARG A 172 -3.26 37.05 -4.02
C ARG A 172 -4.20 35.89 -4.39
N ARG A 173 -5.50 36.01 -4.13
CA ARG A 173 -6.50 35.03 -4.58
C ARG A 173 -6.53 34.88 -6.09
N ALA A 174 -6.51 35.99 -6.84
CA ALA A 174 -6.51 35.96 -8.30
C ALA A 174 -5.29 35.21 -8.89
N VAL A 175 -4.10 35.37 -8.31
CA VAL A 175 -2.91 34.60 -8.70
C VAL A 175 -3.11 33.10 -8.47
N LEU A 176 -3.58 32.70 -7.28
CA LEU A 176 -3.80 31.29 -6.95
C LEU A 176 -4.89 30.65 -7.81
N ARG A 177 -6.04 31.33 -7.99
CA ARG A 177 -7.13 30.89 -8.88
C ARG A 177 -6.63 30.71 -10.31
N THR A 178 -5.89 31.68 -10.85
CA THR A 178 -5.32 31.60 -12.21
C THR A 178 -4.37 30.41 -12.35
N ALA A 179 -3.50 30.17 -11.36
CA ALA A 179 -2.59 29.01 -11.38
C ALA A 179 -3.35 27.67 -11.38
N ILE A 180 -4.34 27.51 -10.49
CA ILE A 180 -5.19 26.30 -10.43
C ILE A 180 -5.93 26.08 -11.75
N VAL A 181 -6.49 27.13 -12.35
CA VAL A 181 -7.24 27.05 -13.61
C VAL A 181 -6.34 26.74 -14.80
N GLU A 182 -5.31 27.53 -15.06
CA GLU A 182 -4.49 27.43 -16.27
C GLU A 182 -3.46 26.29 -16.20
N LEU A 183 -2.78 26.12 -15.06
CA LEU A 183 -1.68 25.15 -14.92
C LEU A 183 -2.19 23.77 -14.48
N GLY A 184 -3.35 23.71 -13.83
CA GLY A 184 -4.00 22.47 -13.35
C GLY A 184 -5.23 22.07 -14.18
N LEU A 185 -6.39 22.63 -13.83
CA LEU A 185 -7.71 22.14 -14.23
C LEU A 185 -7.92 22.12 -15.77
N LYS A 186 -7.50 23.18 -16.48
CA LYS A 186 -7.58 23.23 -17.96
C LYS A 186 -6.71 22.17 -18.64
N GLN A 187 -5.64 21.70 -18.00
CA GLN A 187 -4.80 20.62 -18.53
C GLN A 187 -5.51 19.25 -18.44
N ALA A 188 -6.45 19.07 -17.49
CA ALA A 188 -7.23 17.85 -17.36
C ALA A 188 -8.41 17.76 -18.35
N LEU A 189 -9.05 18.88 -18.71
CA LEU A 189 -10.25 18.87 -19.56
C LEU A 189 -10.08 18.08 -20.88
N PRO A 190 -8.99 18.22 -21.66
CA PRO A 190 -8.82 17.44 -22.90
C PRO A 190 -8.63 15.94 -22.65
N LEU A 191 -8.20 15.54 -21.45
CA LEU A 191 -8.01 14.15 -21.05
C LEU A 191 -9.33 13.53 -20.61
N TYR A 192 -10.12 14.24 -19.78
CA TYR A 192 -11.46 13.79 -19.37
C TYR A 192 -12.39 13.65 -20.57
N ARG A 193 -12.48 14.68 -21.43
CA ARG A 193 -13.32 14.67 -22.65
C ARG A 193 -12.97 13.55 -23.63
N LYS A 194 -11.75 13.02 -23.59
CA LYS A 194 -11.25 11.92 -24.44
C LYS A 194 -11.16 10.57 -23.73
N GLN A 195 -11.43 10.53 -22.43
CA GLN A 195 -11.17 9.37 -21.54
C GLN A 195 -9.80 8.72 -21.81
N LYS A 196 -8.73 9.53 -21.86
CA LYS A 196 -7.36 9.09 -22.20
C LYS A 196 -6.44 9.08 -20.96
N GLY A 197 -5.56 8.07 -20.90
CA GLY A 197 -4.52 7.96 -19.86
C GLY A 197 -5.13 7.68 -18.49
N TRP A 198 -4.64 8.36 -17.45
CA TRP A 198 -5.13 8.24 -16.07
C TRP A 198 -6.66 8.33 -15.93
N THR A 199 -7.34 9.13 -16.77
CA THR A 199 -8.81 9.27 -16.72
C THR A 199 -9.57 7.98 -17.05
N ALA A 200 -8.92 6.98 -17.64
CA ALA A 200 -9.48 5.66 -17.94
C ALA A 200 -8.70 4.51 -17.30
N ALA A 201 -7.70 4.80 -16.47
CA ALA A 201 -6.87 3.81 -15.80
C ALA A 201 -7.56 3.20 -14.57
N ASP A 202 -7.21 1.94 -14.28
CA ASP A 202 -7.65 1.08 -13.18
C ASP A 202 -6.63 1.01 -12.02
N HIS A 203 -5.56 1.81 -12.08
CA HIS A 203 -4.45 1.76 -11.14
C HIS A 203 -4.16 3.12 -10.48
N ASN A 204 -3.11 3.24 -9.65
CA ASN A 204 -2.82 4.41 -8.80
C ASN A 204 -2.86 5.77 -9.54
N TRP A 205 -2.43 5.80 -10.80
CA TRP A 205 -2.35 7.03 -11.60
C TRP A 205 -3.72 7.72 -11.73
N SER A 206 -4.80 6.93 -11.84
CA SER A 206 -6.17 7.43 -11.83
C SER A 206 -6.52 8.06 -10.48
N GLN A 207 -6.24 7.37 -9.37
CA GLN A 207 -6.61 7.86 -8.02
C GLN A 207 -5.90 9.18 -7.68
N VAL A 208 -4.60 9.29 -7.97
CA VAL A 208 -3.81 10.51 -7.73
C VAL A 208 -4.33 11.69 -8.55
N CYS A 209 -4.53 11.48 -9.86
CA CYS A 209 -4.93 12.55 -10.76
C CYS A 209 -6.38 13.01 -10.54
N ASN A 210 -7.32 12.09 -10.33
CA ASN A 210 -8.70 12.46 -9.98
C ASN A 210 -8.75 13.20 -8.62
N GLY A 211 -7.95 12.78 -7.64
CA GLY A 211 -7.88 13.45 -6.34
C GLY A 211 -7.42 14.90 -6.46
N GLY A 212 -6.27 15.14 -7.08
CA GLY A 212 -5.74 16.50 -7.27
C GLY A 212 -6.68 17.42 -8.05
N MET A 213 -7.32 16.91 -9.11
CA MET A 213 -8.29 17.69 -9.89
C MET A 213 -9.60 17.96 -9.11
N THR A 214 -10.04 17.02 -8.27
CA THR A 214 -11.23 17.21 -7.43
C THR A 214 -11.01 18.31 -6.40
N LEU A 215 -9.85 18.32 -5.72
CA LEU A 215 -9.52 19.40 -4.79
C LEU A 215 -9.47 20.76 -5.50
N GLY A 216 -8.81 20.86 -6.65
CA GLY A 216 -8.75 22.09 -7.45
C GLY A 216 -10.13 22.59 -7.88
N ALA A 217 -11.00 21.69 -8.34
CA ALA A 217 -12.36 22.03 -8.74
C ALA A 217 -13.25 22.47 -7.56
N LEU A 218 -13.14 21.80 -6.40
CA LEU A 218 -13.89 22.17 -5.19
C LEU A 218 -13.40 23.49 -4.57
N ALA A 219 -12.09 23.79 -4.64
CA ALA A 219 -11.50 25.03 -4.14
C ALA A 219 -12.06 26.29 -4.82
N LEU A 220 -12.46 26.16 -6.09
CA LEU A 220 -12.93 27.26 -6.94
C LEU A 220 -14.39 27.12 -7.35
N ALA A 221 -15.14 26.21 -6.72
CA ALA A 221 -16.46 25.78 -7.22
C ALA A 221 -17.53 26.89 -7.23
N ASP A 222 -17.32 27.97 -6.48
CA ASP A 222 -18.16 29.18 -6.45
C ASP A 222 -17.72 30.29 -7.41
N GLU A 223 -16.43 30.37 -7.75
CA GLU A 223 -15.87 31.34 -8.70
C GLU A 223 -15.80 30.81 -10.16
N GLU A 224 -15.55 29.51 -10.33
CA GLU A 224 -15.31 28.82 -11.61
C GLU A 224 -16.35 27.70 -11.84
N GLN A 225 -17.62 28.00 -11.54
CA GLN A 225 -18.73 27.04 -11.49
C GLN A 225 -18.81 26.11 -12.72
N ALA A 226 -18.67 26.64 -13.94
CA ALA A 226 -18.73 25.83 -15.16
C ALA A 226 -17.59 24.80 -15.26
N LEU A 227 -16.38 25.17 -14.80
CA LEU A 227 -15.20 24.29 -14.80
C LEU A 227 -15.35 23.20 -13.73
N ALA A 228 -15.82 23.57 -12.54
CA ALA A 228 -16.08 22.61 -11.46
C ALA A 228 -17.22 21.64 -11.81
N ALA A 229 -18.31 22.13 -12.41
CA ALA A 229 -19.44 21.30 -12.86
C ALA A 229 -19.06 20.30 -13.95
N GLU A 230 -18.06 20.59 -14.79
CA GLU A 230 -17.54 19.62 -15.77
C GLU A 230 -16.56 18.61 -15.12
N ILE A 231 -15.66 19.08 -14.25
CA ILE A 231 -14.58 18.25 -13.70
C ILE A 231 -15.06 17.29 -12.61
N LEU A 232 -15.92 17.73 -11.68
CA LEU A 232 -16.30 16.90 -10.53
C LEU A 232 -17.03 15.60 -10.93
N PRO A 233 -18.03 15.60 -11.83
CA PRO A 233 -18.67 14.37 -12.28
C PRO A 233 -17.70 13.44 -13.02
N ALA A 234 -16.81 14.02 -13.86
CA ALA A 234 -15.82 13.26 -14.60
C ALA A 234 -14.79 12.60 -13.67
N ALA A 235 -14.31 13.31 -12.65
CA ALA A 235 -13.39 12.79 -11.65
C ALA A 235 -14.01 11.66 -10.81
N ILE A 236 -15.26 11.84 -10.36
CA ILE A 236 -15.98 10.83 -9.55
C ILE A 236 -16.27 9.57 -10.38
N ALA A 237 -16.69 9.71 -11.64
CA ALA A 237 -16.88 8.55 -12.53
C ALA A 237 -15.55 7.84 -12.85
N SER A 238 -14.48 8.61 -13.05
CA SER A 238 -13.13 8.12 -13.35
C SER A 238 -12.51 7.33 -12.19
N VAL A 239 -12.63 7.81 -10.95
CA VAL A 239 -12.00 7.19 -9.76
C VAL A 239 -12.69 5.88 -9.32
N ARG A 240 -13.95 5.64 -9.71
CA ARG A 240 -14.62 4.35 -9.40
C ARG A 240 -13.85 3.16 -9.99
N ARG A 241 -13.31 3.29 -11.21
CA ARG A 241 -12.53 2.24 -11.88
C ARG A 241 -11.43 1.62 -10.99
N PRO A 242 -10.41 2.37 -10.54
CA PRO A 242 -9.37 1.83 -9.68
C PRO A 242 -9.85 1.47 -8.26
N MET A 243 -11.00 2.00 -7.81
CA MET A 243 -11.53 1.63 -6.49
C MET A 243 -12.13 0.22 -6.44
N HIS A 244 -12.49 -0.39 -7.57
CA HIS A 244 -12.92 -1.79 -7.60
C HIS A 244 -11.81 -2.77 -7.21
N GLU A 245 -10.53 -2.42 -7.44
CA GLU A 245 -9.38 -3.28 -7.11
C GLU A 245 -9.22 -3.53 -5.59
N PHE A 246 -9.78 -2.67 -4.73
CA PHE A 246 -9.79 -2.89 -3.28
C PHE A 246 -10.72 -4.04 -2.87
N ALA A 247 -11.67 -4.47 -3.70
CA ALA A 247 -12.58 -5.56 -3.37
C ALA A 247 -11.83 -6.91 -3.36
N PRO A 248 -12.13 -7.85 -2.43
CA PRO A 248 -13.13 -7.77 -1.36
C PRO A 248 -12.53 -7.37 0.01
N ASP A 249 -11.21 -7.22 0.11
CA ASP A 249 -10.46 -7.25 1.38
C ASP A 249 -9.35 -6.19 1.54
N GLY A 250 -9.30 -5.20 0.65
CA GLY A 250 -8.55 -3.95 0.83
C GLY A 250 -7.14 -3.93 0.24
N ALA A 251 -6.71 -5.02 -0.40
CA ALA A 251 -5.36 -5.13 -0.97
C ALA A 251 -5.16 -4.28 -2.24
N TRP A 252 -3.90 -4.21 -2.70
CA TRP A 252 -3.53 -3.51 -3.92
C TRP A 252 -2.58 -4.35 -4.77
N GLY A 253 -2.93 -4.57 -6.04
CA GLY A 253 -2.12 -5.39 -6.94
C GLY A 253 -0.73 -4.81 -7.24
N GLU A 254 -0.57 -3.48 -7.19
CA GLU A 254 0.71 -2.80 -7.46
C GLU A 254 1.68 -2.76 -6.26
N GLY A 255 1.29 -3.34 -5.11
CA GLY A 255 2.13 -3.44 -3.91
C GLY A 255 1.99 -2.29 -2.89
N PRO A 256 2.64 -2.40 -1.70
CA PRO A 256 2.35 -1.52 -0.56
C PRO A 256 2.67 -0.04 -0.77
N SER A 257 3.76 0.30 -1.47
CA SER A 257 4.09 1.70 -1.75
C SER A 257 3.02 2.37 -2.64
N TYR A 258 2.42 1.59 -3.55
CA TYR A 258 1.37 2.07 -4.44
C TYR A 258 -0.01 2.07 -3.80
N TRP A 259 -0.30 1.14 -2.87
CA TRP A 259 -1.47 1.23 -1.99
C TRP A 259 -1.45 2.57 -1.23
N ASP A 260 -0.32 2.91 -0.61
CA ASP A 260 -0.20 4.12 0.23
C ASP A 260 -0.43 5.41 -0.59
N TYR A 261 0.19 5.47 -1.77
CA TYR A 261 0.08 6.60 -2.69
C TYR A 261 -1.34 6.74 -3.27
N ALA A 262 -1.96 5.64 -3.68
CA ALA A 262 -3.31 5.64 -4.22
C ALA A 262 -4.36 6.01 -3.15
N VAL A 263 -4.31 5.37 -1.97
CA VAL A 263 -5.25 5.59 -0.88
C VAL A 263 -5.11 6.98 -0.27
N MET A 264 -3.89 7.55 -0.21
CA MET A 264 -3.70 8.94 0.22
C MET A 264 -4.54 9.92 -0.61
N TYR A 265 -4.45 9.84 -1.94
CA TYR A 265 -5.18 10.75 -2.82
C TYR A 265 -6.68 10.41 -2.93
N ASN A 266 -7.04 9.14 -2.80
CA ASN A 266 -8.43 8.72 -2.69
C ASN A 266 -9.10 9.31 -1.43
N VAL A 267 -8.41 9.25 -0.28
CA VAL A 267 -8.88 9.84 0.97
C VAL A 267 -8.93 11.37 0.89
N LEU A 268 -7.94 12.04 0.27
CA LEU A 268 -8.02 13.48 0.02
C LEU A 268 -9.28 13.84 -0.80
N MET A 269 -9.56 13.08 -1.87
CA MET A 269 -10.75 13.26 -2.71
C MET A 269 -12.05 13.09 -1.91
N ILE A 270 -12.20 11.96 -1.23
CA ILE A 270 -13.40 11.62 -0.47
C ILE A 270 -13.63 12.61 0.69
N ALA A 271 -12.59 12.94 1.44
CA ALA A 271 -12.66 13.89 2.54
C ALA A 271 -13.04 15.30 2.05
N ALA A 272 -12.53 15.73 0.90
CA ALA A 272 -12.87 17.02 0.29
C ALA A 272 -14.31 17.06 -0.24
N LEU A 273 -14.79 15.99 -0.87
CA LEU A 273 -16.19 15.87 -1.32
C LEU A 273 -17.16 15.89 -0.13
N ASP A 274 -16.89 15.11 0.92
CA ASP A 274 -17.72 15.06 2.13
C ASP A 274 -17.70 16.42 2.88
N SER A 275 -16.53 17.05 3.01
CA SER A 275 -16.41 18.35 3.66
C SER A 275 -17.07 19.48 2.87
N ALA A 276 -16.96 19.51 1.54
CA ALA A 276 -17.47 20.60 0.70
C ALA A 276 -18.93 20.43 0.24
N LEU A 277 -19.39 19.18 0.01
CA LEU A 277 -20.69 18.85 -0.58
C LEU A 277 -21.60 18.02 0.36
N GLY A 278 -21.10 17.61 1.52
CA GLY A 278 -21.84 16.77 2.48
C GLY A 278 -22.12 15.35 1.99
N THR A 279 -21.36 14.88 0.99
CA THR A 279 -21.40 13.50 0.49
C THR A 279 -20.15 13.21 -0.33
N ASP A 280 -19.71 11.95 -0.32
CA ASP A 280 -18.68 11.40 -1.18
C ASP A 280 -19.26 10.61 -2.38
N PHE A 281 -20.58 10.70 -2.59
CA PHE A 281 -21.32 9.95 -3.62
C PHE A 281 -21.15 8.42 -3.53
N GLY A 282 -20.93 7.90 -2.32
CA GLY A 282 -20.79 6.46 -2.04
C GLY A 282 -19.43 5.89 -2.43
N LEU A 283 -18.41 6.72 -2.65
CA LEU A 283 -17.04 6.25 -2.90
C LEU A 283 -16.49 5.45 -1.70
N SER A 284 -16.67 5.93 -0.46
CA SER A 284 -16.25 5.19 0.74
C SER A 284 -17.08 3.93 1.04
N GLU A 285 -18.22 3.75 0.34
CA GLU A 285 -19.07 2.57 0.45
C GLU A 285 -18.72 1.45 -0.53
N MET A 286 -17.81 1.71 -1.48
CA MET A 286 -17.34 0.71 -2.44
C MET A 286 -16.74 -0.51 -1.74
N GLU A 287 -16.91 -1.68 -2.34
CA GLU A 287 -16.50 -2.94 -1.73
C GLU A 287 -14.98 -2.96 -1.43
N GLY A 288 -14.61 -3.52 -0.28
CA GLY A 288 -13.22 -3.65 0.16
C GLY A 288 -12.58 -2.36 0.69
N PHE A 289 -13.04 -1.17 0.30
CA PHE A 289 -12.41 0.10 0.71
C PHE A 289 -12.45 0.33 2.24
N SER A 290 -13.52 -0.08 2.92
CA SER A 290 -13.61 -0.08 4.40
C SER A 290 -12.61 -1.01 5.11
N LYS A 291 -11.95 -1.90 4.35
CA LYS A 291 -10.89 -2.80 4.79
C LYS A 291 -9.52 -2.42 4.20
N ALA A 292 -9.41 -1.35 3.41
CA ALA A 292 -8.17 -0.97 2.73
C ALA A 292 -6.96 -0.96 3.68
N ALA A 293 -7.14 -0.35 4.85
CA ALA A 293 -6.10 -0.22 5.88
C ALA A 293 -5.76 -1.53 6.63
N ASP A 294 -6.48 -2.64 6.40
CA ASP A 294 -5.99 -3.97 6.82
C ASP A 294 -4.71 -4.32 6.03
N PHE A 295 -4.62 -3.97 4.75
CA PHE A 295 -3.46 -4.29 3.91
C PHE A 295 -2.11 -3.82 4.46
N PRO A 296 -1.84 -2.51 4.72
CA PRO A 296 -0.58 -2.03 5.30
C PRO A 296 -0.24 -2.68 6.65
N ILE A 297 -1.25 -2.99 7.47
CA ILE A 297 -1.08 -3.62 8.79
C ILE A 297 -0.54 -5.04 8.62
N TYR A 298 -1.20 -5.86 7.79
CA TYR A 298 -0.84 -7.26 7.61
C TYR A 298 0.44 -7.48 6.81
N VAL A 299 0.78 -6.60 5.86
CA VAL A 299 2.03 -6.70 5.05
C VAL A 299 3.25 -6.05 5.70
N THR A 300 3.10 -5.41 6.86
CA THR A 300 4.23 -4.89 7.65
C THR A 300 4.72 -5.95 8.64
N GLY A 301 5.99 -6.32 8.56
CA GLY A 301 6.66 -7.22 9.49
C GLY A 301 7.06 -6.55 10.81
N PRO A 302 7.51 -7.33 11.82
CA PRO A 302 7.89 -6.82 13.14
C PRO A 302 9.07 -5.82 13.12
N THR A 303 9.91 -5.82 12.07
CA THR A 303 10.96 -4.79 11.88
C THR A 303 10.41 -3.45 11.37
N GLY A 304 9.10 -3.36 11.10
CA GLY A 304 8.44 -2.19 10.52
C GLY A 304 8.61 -2.06 9.01
N ARG A 305 9.33 -2.98 8.36
CA ARG A 305 9.49 -3.10 6.89
C ARG A 305 8.28 -3.80 6.28
N THR A 306 7.98 -3.53 5.01
CA THR A 306 6.84 -4.13 4.29
C THR A 306 7.26 -5.33 3.44
N PHE A 307 6.28 -6.14 3.02
CA PHE A 307 6.46 -7.09 1.93
C PHE A 307 6.43 -6.36 0.58
N ASN A 308 7.61 -6.06 0.05
CA ASN A 308 7.83 -5.14 -1.06
C ASN A 308 7.88 -5.82 -2.44
N TYR A 309 6.82 -6.56 -2.76
CA TYR A 309 6.63 -7.13 -4.10
C TYR A 309 6.36 -6.05 -5.16
N ALA A 310 6.40 -6.43 -6.45
CA ALA A 310 6.26 -5.51 -7.57
C ALA A 310 7.29 -4.35 -7.48
N ASP A 311 6.99 -3.18 -8.04
CA ASP A 311 7.86 -2.00 -7.92
C ASP A 311 7.89 -1.36 -6.49
N ALA A 312 7.31 -1.98 -5.46
CA ALA A 312 7.27 -1.40 -4.12
C ALA A 312 8.64 -1.37 -3.43
N GLY A 313 8.83 -0.38 -2.55
CA GLY A 313 9.94 -0.34 -1.59
C GLY A 313 9.56 -0.99 -0.26
N ASP A 314 10.57 -1.44 0.50
CA ASP A 314 10.43 -2.09 1.81
C ASP A 314 10.26 -1.12 2.99
N GLY A 315 10.16 0.17 2.68
CA GLY A 315 9.88 1.24 3.63
C GLY A 315 8.45 1.21 4.19
N GLY A 316 8.07 2.28 4.87
CA GLY A 316 6.78 2.34 5.55
C GLY A 316 5.58 2.48 4.63
N CYS A 317 4.55 1.68 4.91
CA CYS A 317 3.20 1.81 4.38
C CYS A 317 2.23 2.09 5.54
N GLY A 318 1.11 2.75 5.26
CA GLY A 318 0.16 3.27 6.25
C GLY A 318 0.47 4.71 6.65
N GLY A 319 0.27 5.63 5.70
CA GLY A 319 0.34 7.09 5.87
C GLY A 319 -0.79 7.67 6.74
N GLN A 320 -0.85 9.00 6.79
CA GLN A 320 -1.84 9.79 7.53
C GLN A 320 -3.31 9.42 7.26
N HIS A 321 -3.60 8.93 6.05
CA HIS A 321 -4.93 8.53 5.62
C HIS A 321 -5.48 7.36 6.44
N MET A 322 -4.62 6.57 7.10
CA MET A 322 -5.00 5.56 8.09
C MET A 322 -5.88 6.14 9.22
N LEU A 323 -5.61 7.37 9.68
CA LEU A 323 -6.42 8.01 10.73
C LEU A 323 -7.77 8.52 10.22
N TRP A 324 -7.86 8.87 8.94
CA TRP A 324 -9.14 9.17 8.30
C TRP A 324 -9.96 7.88 8.14
N LEU A 325 -9.36 6.80 7.64
CA LEU A 325 -10.01 5.48 7.51
C LEU A 325 -10.46 4.95 8.87
N ALA A 326 -9.63 5.07 9.90
CA ALA A 326 -9.98 4.76 11.29
C ALA A 326 -11.25 5.51 11.72
N SER A 327 -11.30 6.82 11.42
CA SER A 327 -12.41 7.68 11.79
C SER A 327 -13.69 7.37 11.03
N ARG A 328 -13.61 7.20 9.70
CA ARG A 328 -14.75 6.92 8.81
C ARG A 328 -15.40 5.56 9.07
N PHE A 329 -14.61 4.55 9.43
CA PHE A 329 -15.07 3.16 9.56
C PHE A 329 -15.08 2.61 10.99
N GLU A 330 -14.89 3.45 12.00
CA GLU A 330 -14.82 3.05 13.42
C GLU A 330 -13.79 1.94 13.68
N ARG A 331 -12.60 2.07 13.07
CA ARG A 331 -11.50 1.11 13.15
C ARG A 331 -10.38 1.62 14.08
N PRO A 332 -10.47 1.40 15.41
CA PRO A 332 -9.44 1.84 16.36
C PRO A 332 -8.06 1.23 16.09
N ASP A 333 -8.01 0.05 15.47
CA ASP A 333 -6.76 -0.63 15.13
C ASP A 333 -6.00 0.03 13.96
N PHE A 334 -6.71 0.65 13.01
CA PHE A 334 -6.10 1.51 11.99
C PHE A 334 -5.43 2.75 12.62
N ALA A 335 -6.09 3.34 13.62
CA ALA A 335 -5.52 4.46 14.38
C ALA A 335 -4.35 4.04 15.25
N ALA A 336 -4.43 2.90 15.94
CA ALA A 336 -3.35 2.35 16.76
C ALA A 336 -2.07 2.15 15.92
N PHE A 337 -2.19 1.47 14.78
CA PHE A 337 -1.07 1.26 13.86
C PHE A 337 -0.43 2.58 13.41
N ARG A 338 -1.23 3.57 12.98
CA ARG A 338 -0.68 4.84 12.53
C ARG A 338 -0.06 5.66 13.65
N ILE A 339 -0.68 5.71 14.83
CA ILE A 339 -0.17 6.46 15.99
C ILE A 339 1.14 5.86 16.50
N ALA A 340 1.29 4.53 16.48
CA ALA A 340 2.54 3.86 16.78
C ALA A 340 3.61 4.18 15.72
N ARG A 341 3.25 4.06 14.43
CA ARG A 341 4.18 4.29 13.30
C ARG A 341 4.66 5.73 13.17
N ALA A 342 3.79 6.71 13.40
CA ALA A 342 4.15 8.13 13.34
C ALA A 342 5.02 8.56 14.54
N GLY A 343 4.83 7.94 15.71
CA GLY A 343 5.64 8.20 16.91
C GLY A 343 5.66 9.70 17.27
N GLU A 344 6.85 10.30 17.18
CA GLU A 344 7.08 11.73 17.43
C GLU A 344 7.26 12.58 16.15
N ARG A 345 7.01 11.99 14.97
CA ARG A 345 7.16 12.62 13.64
C ARG A 345 5.84 12.56 12.85
N PRO A 346 4.78 13.22 13.32
CA PRO A 346 3.50 13.31 12.62
C PRO A 346 3.60 14.22 11.39
N THR A 347 2.67 14.03 10.45
CA THR A 347 2.35 15.03 9.42
C THR A 347 1.24 15.98 9.90
N ALA A 348 1.02 17.07 9.18
CA ALA A 348 -0.12 17.96 9.44
C ALA A 348 -1.48 17.23 9.35
N LEU A 349 -1.62 16.31 8.40
CA LEU A 349 -2.85 15.54 8.20
C LEU A 349 -3.06 14.45 9.26
N ASP A 350 -1.99 13.93 9.87
CA ASP A 350 -2.11 13.06 11.06
C ASP A 350 -2.80 13.78 12.21
N LEU A 351 -2.44 15.05 12.44
CA LEU A 351 -3.09 15.86 13.46
C LEU A 351 -4.53 16.21 13.09
N LEU A 352 -4.79 16.49 11.79
CA LEU A 352 -6.12 16.83 11.29
C LEU A 352 -7.13 15.66 11.38
N TYR A 353 -6.71 14.46 11.00
CA TYR A 353 -7.54 13.25 11.00
C TYR A 353 -7.50 12.51 12.34
N GLY A 354 -6.44 12.67 13.13
CA GLY A 354 -6.23 11.95 14.39
C GLY A 354 -7.09 12.41 15.56
N ARG A 355 -7.63 13.64 15.54
CA ARG A 355 -8.54 14.27 16.52
C ARG A 355 -8.93 13.41 17.74
N ARG A 356 -9.91 12.51 17.58
CA ARG A 356 -10.44 11.67 18.67
C ARG A 356 -9.43 10.64 19.18
N TRP A 357 -8.66 10.04 18.28
CA TRP A 357 -7.67 9.01 18.55
C TRP A 357 -6.42 9.53 19.26
N LEU A 358 -6.13 10.84 19.18
CA LEU A 358 -5.01 11.46 19.89
C LEU A 358 -5.36 11.89 21.31
N MET A 359 -6.65 12.17 21.58
CA MET A 359 -7.17 12.37 22.93
C MET A 359 -7.41 11.03 23.64
N GLN A 360 -7.86 10.01 22.90
CA GLN A 360 -8.11 8.66 23.41
C GLN A 360 -7.36 7.64 22.53
N PRO A 361 -6.04 7.46 22.76
CA PRO A 361 -5.25 6.45 22.05
C PRO A 361 -5.86 5.06 22.22
N PRO A 362 -6.22 4.38 21.11
CA PRO A 362 -6.73 3.02 21.19
C PRO A 362 -5.63 2.07 21.64
N GLY A 363 -5.99 1.08 22.47
CA GLY A 363 -5.08 -0.02 22.83
C GLY A 363 -4.86 -0.99 21.66
N ASN A 364 -3.81 -1.81 21.77
CA ASN A 364 -3.49 -2.81 20.74
C ASN A 364 -4.62 -3.84 20.64
N ARG A 365 -5.02 -4.15 19.40
CA ARG A 365 -6.01 -5.18 19.09
C ARG A 365 -5.31 -6.35 18.41
N GLN A 366 -5.51 -7.55 18.93
CA GLN A 366 -5.01 -8.75 18.28
C GLN A 366 -5.85 -9.05 17.04
N GLN A 367 -5.29 -8.82 15.85
CA GLN A 367 -5.79 -9.42 14.62
C GLN A 367 -5.33 -10.89 14.52
N PRO A 368 -5.98 -11.74 13.69
CA PRO A 368 -5.45 -13.06 13.35
C PRO A 368 -3.97 -13.00 12.93
N PRO A 369 -3.13 -13.98 13.34
CA PRO A 369 -1.73 -14.08 12.94
C PRO A 369 -1.53 -14.42 11.46
N ALA A 370 -2.55 -14.90 10.74
CA ALA A 370 -2.45 -15.16 9.32
C ALA A 370 -3.54 -14.44 8.51
N LYS A 371 -3.22 -14.14 7.25
CA LYS A 371 -4.14 -13.45 6.32
C LYS A 371 -3.85 -13.81 4.88
N HIS A 372 -4.90 -14.18 4.16
CA HIS A 372 -4.94 -14.20 2.70
C HIS A 372 -5.72 -12.98 2.20
N PHE A 373 -5.11 -12.22 1.29
CA PHE A 373 -5.74 -11.17 0.50
C PHE A 373 -6.03 -11.73 -0.89
N ARG A 374 -7.32 -11.83 -1.25
CA ARG A 374 -7.77 -12.63 -2.39
C ARG A 374 -7.55 -11.94 -3.73
N SER A 375 -7.65 -10.61 -3.79
CA SER A 375 -7.47 -9.85 -5.02
C SER A 375 -6.01 -9.86 -5.51
N SER A 376 -5.07 -9.60 -4.59
CA SER A 376 -3.63 -9.63 -4.89
C SER A 376 -2.99 -11.02 -4.76
N GLU A 377 -3.73 -12.00 -4.23
CA GLU A 377 -3.25 -13.35 -3.87
C GLU A 377 -1.98 -13.30 -3.00
N VAL A 378 -1.96 -12.35 -2.05
CA VAL A 378 -0.89 -12.19 -1.05
C VAL A 378 -1.28 -12.91 0.23
N VAL A 379 -0.34 -13.67 0.80
CA VAL A 379 -0.49 -14.28 2.12
C VAL A 379 0.56 -13.73 3.07
N THR A 380 0.15 -13.43 4.30
CA THR A 380 1.08 -13.13 5.40
C THR A 380 0.80 -14.03 6.60
N LEU A 381 1.86 -14.54 7.22
CA LEU A 381 1.84 -15.42 8.38
C LEU A 381 2.79 -14.83 9.43
N ARG A 382 2.37 -14.68 10.69
CA ARG A 382 3.25 -14.26 11.79
C ARG A 382 3.04 -15.11 13.05
N SER A 383 4.06 -15.18 13.88
CA SER A 383 4.00 -15.87 15.18
C SER A 383 3.37 -15.00 16.28
N ALA A 384 3.55 -13.67 16.21
CA ALA A 384 2.94 -12.70 17.11
C ALA A 384 2.86 -11.30 16.46
N TRP A 385 2.02 -10.41 17.03
CA TRP A 385 1.90 -9.00 16.62
C TRP A 385 2.79 -8.05 17.44
N ASP A 386 2.80 -8.23 18.76
CA ASP A 386 3.43 -7.30 19.72
C ASP A 386 4.84 -7.73 20.16
N ASP A 387 5.49 -8.63 19.39
CA ASP A 387 6.86 -9.10 19.65
C ASP A 387 7.80 -8.66 18.50
N PRO A 388 8.80 -7.80 18.76
CA PRO A 388 9.78 -7.39 17.75
C PRO A 388 10.74 -8.52 17.34
N GLN A 389 10.71 -9.69 17.99
CA GLN A 389 11.47 -10.88 17.62
C GLN A 389 10.65 -11.93 16.85
N ALA A 390 9.35 -11.70 16.67
CA ALA A 390 8.45 -12.61 16.00
C ALA A 390 8.97 -13.04 14.62
N THR A 391 8.75 -14.30 14.27
CA THR A 391 8.83 -14.75 12.88
C THR A 391 7.61 -14.21 12.11
N PHE A 392 7.87 -13.59 10.96
CA PHE A 392 6.90 -13.12 9.98
C PHE A 392 7.37 -13.55 8.58
N VAL A 393 6.49 -14.21 7.83
CA VAL A 393 6.71 -14.55 6.42
C VAL A 393 5.53 -14.05 5.60
N ALA A 394 5.83 -13.42 4.46
CA ALA A 394 4.83 -12.98 3.51
C ALA A 394 5.23 -13.41 2.11
N PHE A 395 4.26 -13.82 1.28
CA PHE A 395 4.51 -14.28 -0.07
C PHE A 395 3.34 -13.99 -1.01
N LYS A 396 3.61 -14.02 -2.31
CA LYS A 396 2.71 -13.54 -3.36
C LYS A 396 2.47 -14.61 -4.43
N GLY A 397 1.21 -14.88 -4.74
CA GLY A 397 0.79 -15.39 -6.03
C GLY A 397 0.59 -14.22 -6.99
N GLY A 398 -0.66 -13.95 -7.37
CA GLY A 398 -1.08 -12.69 -7.96
C GLY A 398 -1.08 -12.74 -9.49
N ASN A 399 -0.80 -11.62 -10.13
CA ASN A 399 -0.98 -11.45 -11.57
C ASN A 399 0.14 -10.60 -12.18
N ASN A 400 0.90 -11.17 -13.13
CA ASN A 400 2.01 -10.51 -13.84
C ASN A 400 1.54 -9.45 -14.87
N ALA A 401 0.23 -9.27 -15.05
CA ALA A 401 -0.34 -8.24 -15.91
C ALA A 401 -0.78 -6.97 -15.14
N VAL A 402 -0.64 -6.92 -13.81
CA VAL A 402 -0.97 -5.71 -13.03
C VAL A 402 0.07 -4.62 -13.32
N ASN A 403 -0.33 -3.35 -13.32
CA ASN A 403 0.62 -2.25 -13.46
C ASN A 403 1.69 -2.32 -12.34
N HIS A 404 2.91 -1.88 -12.63
CA HIS A 404 4.07 -2.00 -11.73
C HIS A 404 4.49 -3.42 -11.31
N SER A 405 3.86 -4.50 -11.80
CA SER A 405 4.24 -5.88 -11.45
C SER A 405 5.56 -6.33 -12.07
N ASN A 406 6.17 -7.30 -11.40
CA ASN A 406 7.39 -7.99 -11.84
C ASN A 406 7.07 -9.47 -12.08
N LEU A 407 8.02 -10.26 -12.59
CA LEU A 407 7.88 -11.71 -12.73
C LEU A 407 8.15 -12.41 -11.40
N ASP A 408 7.41 -12.00 -10.36
CA ASP A 408 7.67 -12.28 -8.95
C ASP A 408 6.67 -13.29 -8.34
N LEU A 409 5.92 -14.03 -9.16
CA LEU A 409 4.99 -15.06 -8.67
C LEU A 409 5.77 -16.10 -7.86
N GLY A 410 5.34 -16.35 -6.62
CA GLY A 410 6.02 -17.19 -5.65
C GLY A 410 7.07 -16.48 -4.78
N THR A 411 7.40 -15.20 -5.02
CA THR A 411 8.35 -14.44 -4.18
C THR A 411 7.86 -14.37 -2.73
N PHE A 412 8.80 -14.42 -1.79
CA PHE A 412 8.56 -14.33 -0.35
C PHE A 412 9.57 -13.44 0.35
N VAL A 413 9.22 -12.97 1.54
CA VAL A 413 10.11 -12.28 2.47
C VAL A 413 10.01 -12.88 3.86
N LEU A 414 11.09 -12.82 4.63
CA LEU A 414 11.18 -13.44 5.95
C LEU A 414 11.82 -12.46 6.95
N GLU A 415 11.13 -12.23 8.05
CA GLU A 415 11.65 -11.57 9.26
C GLU A 415 11.60 -12.54 10.43
N ALA A 416 12.65 -12.58 11.25
CA ALA A 416 12.71 -13.36 12.49
C ALA A 416 13.83 -12.84 13.39
N ALA A 417 13.68 -12.95 14.72
CA ALA A 417 14.69 -12.52 15.70
C ALA A 417 15.14 -11.04 15.56
N GLY A 418 14.23 -10.18 15.08
CA GLY A 418 14.45 -8.75 14.84
C GLY A 418 15.10 -8.40 13.50
N GLU A 419 15.32 -9.37 12.61
CA GLU A 419 16.09 -9.20 11.38
C GLU A 419 15.33 -9.66 10.13
N ARG A 420 15.58 -9.00 9.00
CA ARG A 420 15.04 -9.36 7.67
C ARG A 420 16.03 -10.28 6.96
N TRP A 421 15.70 -11.56 6.87
CA TRP A 421 16.57 -12.61 6.31
C TRP A 421 16.39 -12.77 4.80
N ALA A 422 15.14 -12.76 4.33
CA ALA A 422 14.78 -12.71 2.91
C ALA A 422 14.11 -11.36 2.60
N PHE A 423 14.57 -10.67 1.55
CA PHE A 423 14.02 -9.40 1.09
C PHE A 423 13.82 -9.42 -0.43
N ASP A 424 12.89 -8.62 -0.96
CA ASP A 424 12.75 -8.44 -2.40
C ASP A 424 13.49 -7.17 -2.83
N LEU A 425 13.98 -7.10 -4.07
CA LEU A 425 14.73 -5.96 -4.58
C LEU A 425 13.82 -4.77 -4.92
N GLY A 426 12.56 -4.98 -5.33
CA GLY A 426 11.67 -3.90 -5.77
C GLY A 426 12.15 -3.14 -7.03
N ALA A 427 11.56 -1.97 -7.31
CA ALA A 427 11.71 -1.17 -8.54
C ALA A 427 13.14 -0.86 -8.99
N ASP A 428 13.42 -1.04 -10.29
CA ASP A 428 14.63 -0.50 -10.94
C ASP A 428 14.43 0.98 -11.36
N ASP A 429 15.42 1.59 -12.02
CA ASP A 429 15.29 2.97 -12.54
C ASP A 429 14.24 3.04 -13.68
N TYR A 430 13.14 3.75 -13.42
CA TYR A 430 12.07 4.00 -14.39
C TYR A 430 12.53 4.78 -15.64
N ASN A 431 13.78 5.26 -15.67
CA ASN A 431 14.40 5.86 -16.83
C ASN A 431 15.08 4.87 -17.78
N LEU A 432 15.14 3.58 -17.42
CA LEU A 432 15.68 2.53 -18.27
C LEU A 432 14.92 2.43 -19.63
N PRO A 433 15.62 2.18 -20.76
CA PRO A 433 15.01 2.19 -22.08
C PRO A 433 13.89 1.16 -22.28
N GLY A 434 12.63 1.61 -22.20
CA GLY A 434 11.47 0.74 -22.37
C GLY A 434 11.01 0.02 -21.11
N TYR A 435 11.31 0.57 -19.92
CA TYR A 435 10.89 0.05 -18.61
C TYR A 435 9.37 -0.22 -18.45
N PHE A 436 8.54 0.58 -19.12
CA PHE A 436 7.07 0.40 -19.21
C PHE A 436 6.63 -0.21 -20.55
N GLY A 437 7.51 -1.00 -21.19
CA GLY A 437 7.28 -1.67 -22.47
C GLY A 437 7.88 -3.07 -22.48
N SER A 438 8.07 -3.65 -23.68
CA SER A 438 8.51 -5.05 -23.82
C SER A 438 9.90 -5.33 -23.21
N LYS A 439 10.77 -4.32 -23.14
CA LYS A 439 12.13 -4.43 -22.56
C LYS A 439 12.13 -4.54 -21.03
N ARG A 440 11.00 -4.33 -20.34
CA ARG A 440 10.89 -4.52 -18.88
C ARG A 440 11.46 -5.87 -18.45
N TRP A 441 11.15 -6.92 -19.21
CA TRP A 441 11.50 -8.30 -18.89
C TRP A 441 12.94 -8.72 -19.26
N ASP A 442 13.75 -7.77 -19.72
CA ASP A 442 15.19 -7.93 -19.93
C ASP A 442 16.00 -7.50 -18.68
N TYR A 443 15.40 -6.81 -17.71
CA TYR A 443 16.08 -6.31 -16.51
C TYR A 443 15.98 -7.29 -15.35
N TYR A 444 17.10 -7.50 -14.65
CA TYR A 444 17.26 -8.45 -13.55
C TYR A 444 16.14 -8.39 -12.51
N ARG A 445 15.85 -7.18 -12.00
CA ARG A 445 14.85 -6.94 -10.93
C ARG A 445 13.41 -7.12 -11.36
N MET A 446 13.16 -7.29 -12.66
CA MET A 446 11.83 -7.51 -13.24
C MET A 446 11.63 -8.99 -13.63
N ARG A 447 12.68 -9.80 -13.54
CA ARG A 447 12.75 -11.23 -13.89
C ARG A 447 12.72 -12.09 -12.62
N ALA A 448 12.30 -13.36 -12.73
CA ALA A 448 12.11 -14.22 -11.56
C ALA A 448 13.42 -14.54 -10.84
N GLU A 449 14.54 -14.57 -11.58
CA GLU A 449 15.90 -14.66 -11.03
C GLU A 449 16.30 -13.49 -10.10
N GLY A 450 15.60 -12.35 -10.18
CA GLY A 450 15.74 -11.19 -9.30
C GLY A 450 14.84 -11.22 -8.06
N HIS A 451 14.04 -12.28 -7.89
CA HIS A 451 13.10 -12.45 -6.78
C HIS A 451 13.40 -13.72 -5.98
N ASN A 452 12.66 -13.93 -4.90
CA ASN A 452 12.86 -15.08 -4.01
C ASN A 452 12.00 -16.26 -4.47
N THR A 453 12.20 -16.71 -5.72
CA THR A 453 11.35 -17.69 -6.39
C THR A 453 12.17 -18.66 -7.24
N LEU A 454 11.52 -19.42 -8.13
CA LEU A 454 12.10 -20.45 -8.97
C LEU A 454 12.53 -19.91 -10.35
N VAL A 455 13.56 -20.52 -10.93
CA VAL A 455 13.82 -20.45 -12.38
C VAL A 455 13.98 -21.87 -12.92
N ILE A 456 13.31 -22.18 -14.03
CA ILE A 456 13.22 -23.55 -14.57
C ILE A 456 13.63 -23.52 -16.05
N ALA A 457 14.56 -24.39 -16.43
CA ALA A 457 15.16 -24.47 -17.77
C ALA A 457 15.60 -23.07 -18.30
N PRO A 458 16.50 -22.36 -17.60
CA PRO A 458 16.78 -20.94 -17.84
C PRO A 458 17.25 -20.65 -19.27
N ASP A 459 16.73 -19.57 -19.83
CA ASP A 459 17.10 -19.06 -21.16
C ASP A 459 16.86 -17.55 -21.24
N ALA A 460 17.18 -16.94 -22.39
CA ALA A 460 17.04 -15.49 -22.57
C ALA A 460 15.58 -14.98 -22.50
N ARG A 461 14.58 -15.87 -22.63
CA ARG A 461 13.16 -15.49 -22.54
C ARG A 461 12.80 -15.18 -21.08
N PRO A 462 11.70 -14.44 -20.82
CA PRO A 462 11.20 -14.24 -19.46
C PRO A 462 11.08 -15.56 -18.68
N ASP A 463 11.53 -15.59 -17.43
CA ASP A 463 11.52 -16.80 -16.59
C ASP A 463 10.09 -17.27 -16.31
N GLN A 464 9.14 -16.34 -16.18
CA GLN A 464 7.71 -16.58 -16.06
C GLN A 464 6.95 -15.96 -17.24
N ALA A 465 5.76 -16.49 -17.54
CA ALA A 465 4.85 -15.88 -18.48
C ALA A 465 4.38 -14.49 -17.98
N THR A 466 4.52 -13.48 -18.83
CA THR A 466 4.33 -12.04 -18.53
C THR A 466 2.89 -11.60 -18.31
N LYS A 467 1.94 -12.55 -18.32
CA LYS A 467 0.50 -12.34 -18.02
C LYS A 467 -0.07 -13.47 -17.17
N ALA A 468 0.79 -14.26 -16.52
CA ALA A 468 0.37 -15.35 -15.66
C ALA A 468 -0.41 -14.86 -14.45
N LYS A 469 -1.34 -15.71 -14.00
CA LYS A 469 -2.05 -15.56 -12.73
C LYS A 469 -1.76 -16.79 -11.86
N ALA A 470 -1.47 -16.56 -10.58
CA ALA A 470 -1.15 -17.58 -9.61
C ALA A 470 -2.05 -17.42 -8.37
N SER A 471 -2.97 -18.36 -8.16
CA SER A 471 -3.93 -18.31 -7.05
C SER A 471 -3.43 -19.12 -5.84
N ILE A 472 -3.83 -18.70 -4.64
CA ILE A 472 -3.67 -19.52 -3.44
C ILE A 472 -4.70 -20.67 -3.49
N GLU A 473 -4.25 -21.90 -3.74
CA GLU A 473 -5.09 -23.10 -3.76
C GLU A 473 -5.58 -23.49 -2.36
N ARG A 474 -4.77 -23.23 -1.34
CA ARG A 474 -5.11 -23.55 0.05
C ARG A 474 -4.44 -22.58 1.02
N PHE A 475 -5.18 -22.17 2.04
CA PHE A 475 -4.72 -21.38 3.17
C PHE A 475 -5.30 -22.01 4.45
N HIS A 476 -4.48 -22.20 5.47
CA HIS A 476 -4.92 -22.75 6.76
C HIS A 476 -4.18 -22.09 7.92
N GLU A 477 -4.87 -21.91 9.03
CA GLU A 477 -4.37 -21.33 10.27
C GLU A 477 -4.84 -22.18 11.45
N SER A 478 -3.91 -22.49 12.36
CA SER A 478 -4.13 -23.23 13.59
C SER A 478 -3.19 -22.69 14.68
N PRO A 479 -3.44 -22.95 15.97
CA PRO A 479 -2.57 -22.47 17.05
C PRO A 479 -1.11 -22.92 16.87
N GLY A 480 -0.20 -21.95 16.67
CA GLY A 480 1.23 -22.21 16.48
C GLY A 480 1.62 -22.72 15.08
N ARG A 481 0.70 -22.87 14.13
CA ARG A 481 1.01 -23.25 12.74
C ARG A 481 0.03 -22.65 11.73
N ALA A 482 0.57 -22.01 10.69
CA ALA A 482 -0.20 -21.58 9.54
C ALA A 482 0.56 -21.87 8.24
N PHE A 483 -0.15 -22.10 7.14
CA PHE A 483 0.46 -22.28 5.82
C PHE A 483 -0.45 -21.80 4.70
N ALA A 484 0.14 -21.59 3.52
CA ALA A 484 -0.61 -21.55 2.28
C ALA A 484 0.19 -22.15 1.12
N ILE A 485 -0.54 -22.52 0.06
CA ILE A 485 -0.04 -23.15 -1.16
C ILE A 485 -0.50 -22.31 -2.35
N VAL A 486 0.45 -21.86 -3.17
CA VAL A 486 0.21 -21.13 -4.42
C VAL A 486 0.46 -22.03 -5.63
N ASN A 487 -0.44 -21.98 -6.61
CA ASN A 487 -0.24 -22.61 -7.92
C ASN A 487 0.50 -21.64 -8.85
N LEU A 488 1.72 -22.01 -9.23
CA LEU A 488 2.59 -21.26 -10.14
C LEU A 488 2.62 -21.86 -11.55
N SER A 489 1.83 -22.90 -11.83
CA SER A 489 1.87 -23.62 -13.12
C SER A 489 1.64 -22.71 -14.32
N ALA A 490 0.72 -21.75 -14.22
CA ALA A 490 0.50 -20.75 -15.28
C ALA A 490 1.68 -19.79 -15.49
N ALA A 491 2.52 -19.58 -14.47
CA ALA A 491 3.76 -18.81 -14.58
C ALA A 491 4.83 -19.57 -15.37
N TYR A 492 4.93 -20.88 -15.15
CA TYR A 492 5.96 -21.74 -15.72
C TYR A 492 5.45 -22.69 -16.82
N ALA A 493 4.29 -22.42 -17.42
CA ALA A 493 3.61 -23.34 -18.36
C ALA A 493 4.43 -23.71 -19.63
N CYS A 494 5.45 -22.93 -19.98
CA CYS A 494 6.39 -23.22 -21.07
C CYS A 494 7.64 -24.01 -20.62
N ARG A 495 7.72 -24.38 -19.33
CA ARG A 495 8.93 -24.88 -18.63
C ARG A 495 8.62 -26.10 -17.75
N ALA A 496 7.39 -26.24 -17.26
CA ALA A 496 6.91 -27.33 -16.41
C ALA A 496 5.39 -27.56 -16.62
N SER A 497 4.90 -28.78 -16.36
CA SER A 497 3.49 -29.15 -16.51
C SER A 497 2.65 -28.76 -15.28
N ALA A 498 3.24 -28.83 -14.08
CA ALA A 498 2.71 -28.21 -12.87
C ALA A 498 3.84 -27.62 -12.03
N VAL A 499 3.56 -26.50 -11.34
CA VAL A 499 4.45 -25.93 -10.31
C VAL A 499 3.61 -25.44 -9.15
N ARG A 500 3.95 -25.87 -7.93
CA ARG A 500 3.33 -25.40 -6.69
C ARG A 500 4.40 -25.00 -5.69
N ARG A 501 4.12 -23.92 -4.95
CA ARG A 501 4.92 -23.49 -3.80
C ARG A 501 4.05 -23.50 -2.55
N GLY A 502 4.47 -24.22 -1.52
CA GLY A 502 3.93 -24.12 -0.17
C GLY A 502 4.87 -23.33 0.73
N ILE A 503 4.31 -22.46 1.56
CA ILE A 503 5.03 -21.81 2.66
C ILE A 503 4.27 -22.07 3.96
N MET A 504 4.95 -22.63 4.95
CA MET A 504 4.43 -22.93 6.28
C MET A 504 5.27 -22.25 7.35
N LEU A 505 4.60 -21.61 8.31
CA LEU A 505 5.15 -21.18 9.58
C LEU A 505 4.73 -22.19 10.66
N SER A 506 5.67 -22.75 11.40
CA SER A 506 5.40 -23.69 12.51
C SER A 506 6.26 -23.29 13.72
N GLY A 507 5.63 -22.69 14.73
CA GLY A 507 6.35 -22.00 15.81
C GLY A 507 7.10 -20.79 15.26
N HIS A 508 8.44 -20.88 15.25
CA HIS A 508 9.33 -19.87 14.67
C HIS A 508 9.99 -20.32 13.35
N ASP A 509 9.87 -21.61 13.00
CA ASP A 509 10.46 -22.18 11.79
C ASP A 509 9.59 -21.91 10.56
N VAL A 510 10.24 -21.62 9.43
CA VAL A 510 9.57 -21.47 8.13
C VAL A 510 10.04 -22.54 7.16
N ILE A 511 9.09 -23.28 6.58
CA ILE A 511 9.35 -24.24 5.50
C ILE A 511 8.89 -23.61 4.18
N VAL A 512 9.79 -23.57 3.20
CA VAL A 512 9.50 -23.28 1.80
C VAL A 512 9.64 -24.59 1.02
N GLN A 513 8.56 -25.04 0.39
CA GLN A 513 8.54 -26.28 -0.39
C GLN A 513 8.03 -26.00 -1.79
N ASP A 514 8.78 -26.43 -2.79
CA ASP A 514 8.43 -26.32 -4.20
C ASP A 514 8.30 -27.72 -4.80
N GLU A 515 7.18 -27.97 -5.47
CA GLU A 515 6.91 -29.18 -6.23
C GLU A 515 6.75 -28.81 -7.71
N ILE A 516 7.66 -29.31 -8.52
CA ILE A 516 7.72 -29.08 -9.97
C ILE A 516 7.47 -30.42 -10.65
N GLU A 517 6.49 -30.49 -11.56
CA GLU A 517 6.22 -31.64 -12.41
C GLU A 517 6.73 -31.33 -13.83
N THR A 518 7.51 -32.24 -14.43
CA THR A 518 8.08 -32.07 -15.78
C THR A 518 8.05 -33.36 -16.59
N ASP A 519 7.78 -33.24 -17.89
CA ASP A 519 7.77 -34.37 -18.85
C ASP A 519 9.18 -34.91 -19.16
N ALA A 520 10.22 -34.11 -18.86
CA ALA A 520 11.62 -34.45 -19.04
C ALA A 520 12.47 -33.88 -17.89
N PRO A 521 13.70 -34.36 -17.66
CA PRO A 521 14.64 -33.75 -16.72
C PRO A 521 14.96 -32.30 -17.11
N VAL A 522 14.89 -31.38 -16.15
CA VAL A 522 15.17 -29.94 -16.35
C VAL A 522 16.25 -29.46 -15.40
N GLU A 523 17.02 -28.45 -15.82
CA GLU A 523 17.77 -27.60 -14.91
C GLU A 523 16.80 -26.72 -14.11
N ALA A 524 17.03 -26.56 -12.80
CA ALA A 524 16.20 -25.69 -11.97
C ALA A 524 17.01 -25.01 -10.87
N TRP A 525 16.57 -23.79 -10.54
CA TRP A 525 17.16 -22.92 -9.53
C TRP A 525 16.09 -22.51 -8.51
N TRP A 526 16.49 -22.50 -7.24
CA TRP A 526 15.76 -21.88 -6.14
C TRP A 526 16.59 -20.69 -5.60
N PHE A 527 15.97 -19.52 -5.45
CA PHE A 527 16.66 -18.31 -4.99
C PHE A 527 16.05 -17.68 -3.74
N MET A 528 16.92 -17.13 -2.89
CA MET A 528 16.60 -16.26 -1.77
C MET A 528 17.64 -15.13 -1.63
N HIS A 529 17.22 -13.90 -1.83
CA HIS A 529 18.04 -12.70 -1.69
C HIS A 529 18.22 -12.34 -0.21
N THR A 530 19.46 -12.08 0.19
CA THR A 530 19.81 -11.67 1.55
C THR A 530 20.88 -10.58 1.61
N GLY A 531 20.88 -9.82 2.70
CA GLY A 531 21.99 -8.93 3.09
C GLY A 531 22.99 -9.59 4.04
N ALA A 532 22.63 -10.73 4.64
CA ALA A 532 23.40 -11.41 5.66
C ALA A 532 24.71 -12.01 5.12
N GLU A 533 25.72 -12.15 5.98
CA GLU A 533 26.86 -13.03 5.72
C GLU A 533 26.38 -14.49 5.71
N VAL A 534 26.77 -15.26 4.69
CA VAL A 534 26.31 -16.63 4.50
C VAL A 534 27.52 -17.55 4.41
N LYS A 535 27.49 -18.64 5.17
CA LYS A 535 28.47 -19.74 5.10
C LYS A 535 27.72 -21.02 4.78
N CYS A 536 28.00 -21.61 3.62
CA CYS A 536 27.41 -22.88 3.20
C CYS A 536 28.33 -24.05 3.56
N ASP A 537 27.72 -25.15 4.01
CA ASP A 537 28.33 -26.45 4.24
C ASP A 537 27.35 -27.52 3.74
N GLY A 538 27.51 -27.90 2.46
CA GLY A 538 26.61 -28.81 1.77
C GLY A 538 25.14 -28.36 1.82
N ALA A 539 24.30 -29.15 2.48
CA ALA A 539 22.86 -28.90 2.64
C ALA A 539 22.52 -27.88 3.74
N ILE A 540 23.50 -27.27 4.41
CA ILE A 540 23.29 -26.28 5.48
C ILE A 540 23.87 -24.92 5.03
N ALA A 541 23.14 -23.84 5.24
CA ALA A 541 23.66 -22.48 5.11
C ALA A 541 23.38 -21.67 6.38
N VAL A 542 24.44 -21.17 7.00
CA VAL A 542 24.39 -20.35 8.21
C VAL A 542 24.44 -18.88 7.82
N MET A 543 23.36 -18.16 8.10
CA MET A 543 23.17 -16.74 7.78
C MET A 543 23.38 -15.90 9.04
N THR A 544 24.17 -14.83 8.97
CA THR A 544 24.53 -13.98 10.12
C THR A 544 24.43 -12.49 9.77
N GLN A 545 23.74 -11.71 10.59
CA GLN A 545 23.71 -10.24 10.53
C GLN A 545 23.43 -9.67 11.92
N ASN A 546 24.04 -8.53 12.28
CA ASN A 546 23.84 -7.83 13.56
C ASN A 546 24.00 -8.71 14.83
N GLY A 547 24.81 -9.76 14.79
CA GLY A 547 24.96 -10.72 15.89
C GLY A 547 23.79 -11.71 16.06
N ARG A 548 22.80 -11.70 15.16
CA ARG A 548 21.76 -12.72 15.03
C ARG A 548 22.16 -13.77 14.00
N GLN A 549 21.50 -14.93 14.07
CA GLN A 549 21.72 -16.06 13.18
C GLN A 549 20.40 -16.71 12.75
N LEU A 550 20.33 -17.11 11.48
CA LEU A 550 19.32 -18.01 10.93
C LEU A 550 20.04 -19.14 10.19
N THR A 551 19.56 -20.37 10.35
CA THR A 551 20.06 -21.54 9.63
C THR A 551 19.06 -21.95 8.56
N ALA A 552 19.51 -22.01 7.31
CA ALA A 552 18.79 -22.67 6.23
C ALA A 552 19.26 -24.13 6.12
N THR A 553 18.32 -25.07 6.03
CA THR A 553 18.60 -26.51 5.85
C THR A 553 17.83 -27.03 4.64
N LEU A 554 18.55 -27.61 3.68
CA LEU A 554 18.00 -28.19 2.46
C LEU A 554 17.63 -29.66 2.71
N LEU A 555 16.33 -29.94 2.78
CA LEU A 555 15.78 -31.28 3.03
C LEU A 555 15.56 -32.07 1.74
N SER A 556 15.37 -31.38 0.62
CA SER A 556 15.16 -31.95 -0.71
C SER A 556 15.60 -30.96 -1.79
N PRO A 557 16.17 -31.41 -2.92
CA PRO A 557 16.48 -32.80 -3.25
C PRO A 557 17.74 -33.31 -2.53
N ALA A 558 17.80 -34.62 -2.28
CA ALA A 558 18.92 -35.23 -1.58
C ALA A 558 20.24 -35.06 -2.35
N GLY A 559 21.31 -34.64 -1.66
CA GLY A 559 22.63 -34.42 -2.25
C GLY A 559 22.81 -33.08 -2.97
N ALA A 560 21.75 -32.27 -3.12
CA ALA A 560 21.91 -30.88 -3.52
C ALA A 560 22.56 -30.05 -2.39
N VAL A 561 23.13 -28.91 -2.75
CA VAL A 561 23.89 -28.03 -1.85
C VAL A 561 23.44 -26.59 -1.99
N PHE A 562 23.67 -25.79 -0.94
CA PHE A 562 23.55 -24.34 -1.01
C PHE A 562 24.81 -23.70 -1.57
N GLU A 563 24.63 -22.68 -2.41
CA GLU A 563 25.70 -21.80 -2.87
C GLU A 563 25.35 -20.31 -2.66
N VAL A 564 26.36 -19.45 -2.68
CA VAL A 564 26.20 -17.99 -2.55
C VAL A 564 26.59 -17.33 -3.86
N MET A 565 25.65 -16.63 -4.48
CA MET A 565 25.84 -15.95 -5.77
C MET A 565 25.70 -14.43 -5.61
N PRO A 566 26.32 -13.63 -6.50
CA PRO A 566 25.96 -12.22 -6.62
C PRO A 566 24.48 -12.06 -6.99
N ALA A 567 23.88 -10.92 -6.61
CA ALA A 567 22.53 -10.54 -7.04
C ALA A 567 22.58 -9.97 -8.47
N GLU A 568 22.92 -10.83 -9.43
CA GLU A 568 23.15 -10.53 -10.85
C GLU A 568 22.42 -11.55 -11.75
N PRO A 569 22.19 -11.21 -13.05
CA PRO A 569 21.61 -12.14 -14.02
C PRO A 569 22.39 -13.45 -14.17
N LEU A 570 21.67 -14.54 -14.41
CA LEU A 570 22.23 -15.80 -14.88
C LEU A 570 22.90 -15.62 -16.25
N ALA A 571 23.87 -16.49 -16.56
CA ALA A 571 24.66 -16.40 -17.80
C ALA A 571 23.81 -16.55 -19.09
N THR A 572 22.63 -17.16 -18.99
CA THR A 572 21.65 -17.31 -20.09
C THR A 572 20.70 -16.12 -20.23
N SER A 573 20.63 -15.25 -19.22
CA SER A 573 19.68 -14.14 -19.16
C SER A 573 20.21 -12.88 -19.85
N PRO A 574 19.33 -11.97 -20.31
CA PRO A 574 19.75 -10.65 -20.77
C PRO A 574 20.47 -9.87 -19.67
N HIS A 575 21.54 -9.16 -20.02
CA HIS A 575 22.24 -8.25 -19.11
C HIS A 575 22.34 -6.83 -19.71
N PRO A 576 21.22 -6.07 -19.81
CA PRO A 576 21.27 -4.68 -20.26
C PRO A 576 22.15 -3.81 -19.37
N GLU A 577 22.81 -2.82 -19.96
CA GLU A 577 23.54 -1.79 -19.21
C GLU A 577 22.59 -0.94 -18.34
N ARG A 578 23.18 -0.28 -17.31
CA ARG A 578 22.55 0.75 -16.45
C ARG A 578 21.46 0.28 -15.49
N GLN A 579 21.03 -0.98 -15.54
CA GLN A 579 20.13 -1.55 -14.52
C GLN A 579 20.74 -1.48 -13.12
N GLN A 580 19.92 -1.22 -12.10
CA GLN A 580 20.39 -1.07 -10.73
C GLN A 580 20.47 -2.41 -10.01
N VAL A 581 21.64 -3.05 -10.09
CA VAL A 581 22.03 -4.19 -9.21
C VAL A 581 22.36 -3.78 -7.76
N LYS A 582 22.17 -2.50 -7.39
CA LYS A 582 22.36 -2.00 -6.01
C LYS A 582 21.02 -1.57 -5.40
N HIS A 583 20.69 -2.13 -4.25
CA HIS A 583 19.53 -1.72 -3.47
C HIS A 583 19.81 -0.39 -2.75
N THR A 584 18.89 0.57 -2.79
CA THR A 584 19.11 1.93 -2.25
C THR A 584 19.40 1.95 -0.74
N SER A 585 18.88 0.96 0.02
CA SER A 585 19.13 0.81 1.46
C SER A 585 20.19 -0.25 1.83
N MET A 586 20.70 -1.07 0.90
CA MET A 586 21.61 -2.17 1.23
C MET A 586 22.84 -2.25 0.32
N ARG A 587 24.03 -2.21 0.93
CA ARG A 587 25.30 -2.00 0.24
C ARG A 587 25.74 -3.16 -0.66
N HIS A 588 25.41 -4.42 -0.30
CA HIS A 588 25.93 -5.63 -0.95
C HIS A 588 24.90 -6.80 -0.97
N PRO A 589 23.84 -6.72 -1.78
CA PRO A 589 22.88 -7.82 -1.94
C PRO A 589 23.53 -9.08 -2.53
N ARG A 590 23.10 -10.26 -2.10
CA ARG A 590 23.52 -11.57 -2.65
C ARG A 590 22.35 -12.55 -2.66
N LYS A 591 22.48 -13.62 -3.43
CA LYS A 591 21.54 -14.77 -3.43
C LYS A 591 22.13 -15.93 -2.65
N LEU A 592 21.34 -16.49 -1.74
CA LEU A 592 21.44 -17.91 -1.38
C LEU A 592 20.71 -18.68 -2.48
N ALA A 593 21.36 -19.67 -3.06
CA ALA A 593 20.83 -20.44 -4.18
C ALA A 593 20.93 -21.95 -3.94
N VAL A 594 20.02 -22.70 -4.58
CA VAL A 594 20.16 -24.14 -4.79
C VAL A 594 20.00 -24.38 -6.29
N HIS A 595 21.03 -24.96 -6.90
CA HIS A 595 21.02 -25.39 -8.29
C HIS A 595 20.87 -26.90 -8.38
N VAL A 596 19.99 -27.37 -9.25
CA VAL A 596 20.02 -28.73 -9.77
C VAL A 596 20.19 -28.70 -11.28
N GLY A 597 21.10 -29.52 -11.80
CA GLY A 597 21.15 -29.84 -13.21
C GLY A 597 19.93 -30.67 -13.62
N ALA A 598 19.98 -31.30 -14.81
CA ALA A 598 18.87 -32.04 -15.40
C ALA A 598 18.26 -33.10 -14.46
N LEU A 599 17.18 -32.74 -13.75
CA LEU A 599 16.47 -33.57 -12.78
C LEU A 599 14.99 -33.66 -13.17
N ALA A 600 14.43 -34.87 -13.13
CA ALA A 600 13.01 -35.09 -13.44
C ALA A 600 12.14 -34.71 -12.23
N SER A 601 11.14 -33.86 -12.46
CA SER A 601 10.18 -33.38 -11.44
C SER A 601 10.83 -32.99 -10.09
N PRO A 602 11.72 -31.99 -10.08
CA PRO A 602 12.48 -31.63 -8.88
C PRO A 602 11.60 -31.09 -7.76
N ARG A 603 11.86 -31.54 -6.52
CA ARG A 603 11.24 -31.01 -5.31
C ARG A 603 12.29 -30.29 -4.47
N PHE A 604 12.15 -28.98 -4.30
CA PHE A 604 12.94 -28.23 -3.32
C PHE A 604 12.21 -28.20 -1.98
N THR A 605 12.93 -28.32 -0.87
CA THR A 605 12.36 -28.13 0.46
C THR A 605 13.41 -27.55 1.38
N VAL A 606 13.22 -26.29 1.77
CA VAL A 606 14.13 -25.50 2.60
C VAL A 606 13.47 -25.18 3.93
N LEU A 607 14.10 -25.55 5.02
CA LEU A 607 13.75 -25.14 6.38
C LEU A 607 14.60 -23.92 6.77
N LEU A 608 13.97 -22.88 7.29
CA LEU A 608 14.59 -21.63 7.75
C LEU A 608 14.31 -21.48 9.26
N SER A 609 15.34 -21.72 10.07
CA SER A 609 15.26 -21.76 11.54
C SER A 609 16.02 -20.60 12.19
N PRO A 610 15.33 -19.63 12.85
CA PRO A 610 16.00 -18.58 13.60
C PRO A 610 16.57 -19.12 14.92
N GLY A 611 17.80 -18.75 15.26
CA GLY A 611 18.44 -19.16 16.53
C GLY A 611 19.21 -20.48 16.51
N GLY A 612 19.26 -21.18 15.36
CA GLY A 612 20.09 -22.37 15.15
C GLY A 612 19.36 -23.51 14.44
N SER A 613 20.08 -24.59 14.14
CA SER A 613 19.51 -25.77 13.48
C SER A 613 18.69 -26.64 14.44
N SER A 614 17.50 -27.07 14.02
CA SER A 614 16.82 -28.21 14.63
C SER A 614 17.53 -29.50 14.21
N ALA A 615 17.93 -30.33 15.18
CA ALA A 615 18.70 -31.55 14.89
C ALA A 615 17.87 -32.55 14.07
N ASN A 616 18.31 -32.85 12.84
CA ASN A 616 17.65 -33.71 11.85
C ASN A 616 16.15 -33.40 11.63
N PRO A 617 15.82 -32.32 10.90
CA PRO A 617 14.44 -32.04 10.52
C PRO A 617 13.94 -33.11 9.54
N ALA A 618 12.76 -33.66 9.80
CA ALA A 618 12.13 -34.60 8.88
C ALA A 618 11.66 -33.88 7.60
N LEU A 619 11.79 -34.53 6.45
CA LEU A 619 11.19 -34.04 5.21
C LEU A 619 9.65 -34.02 5.39
N PRO A 620 8.97 -32.86 5.23
CA PRO A 620 7.50 -32.79 5.24
C PRO A 620 6.86 -33.68 4.16
N PRO A 621 5.56 -33.99 4.27
CA PRO A 621 4.84 -34.70 3.21
C PRO A 621 4.64 -33.81 1.97
N ALA A 622 4.01 -34.33 0.92
CA ALA A 622 3.70 -33.56 -0.27
C ALA A 622 2.76 -32.37 0.05
N LEU A 623 2.77 -31.32 -0.77
CA LEU A 623 1.95 -30.11 -0.54
C LEU A 623 0.45 -30.45 -0.43
N ALA A 624 -0.03 -31.40 -1.24
CA ALA A 624 -1.39 -31.91 -1.17
C ALA A 624 -1.76 -32.45 0.23
N GLU A 625 -0.80 -33.06 0.93
CA GLU A 625 -0.97 -33.71 2.23
C GLU A 625 -0.73 -32.81 3.45
N TRP A 626 -0.23 -31.58 3.27
CA TRP A 626 -0.08 -30.62 4.39
C TRP A 626 -1.41 -30.44 5.15
N ARG A 627 -1.33 -30.19 6.47
CA ARG A 627 -2.49 -30.02 7.37
C ARG A 627 -2.22 -28.95 8.42
#